data_AF-A0A422NWV4-F1
#
_entry.id   AF-A0A422NWV4-F1
#
_cell.length_a   1.000
_cell.length_b   1.000
_cell.length_c   1.000
_cell.angle_alpha   90.00
_cell.angle_beta   90.00
_cell.angle_gamma   90.00
#
_symmetry.space_group_name_H-M   'P 1'
#
loop_
_entity.id
_entity.type
_entity.pdbx_description
1 polymer ?
#
loop_
_entity_poly.entity_id
_entity_poly.type
_entity_poly.pdbx_seq_one_letter_code
_entity_poly.pdbx_strand_id
1 'polypeptide(L)'
;MGSVVTVVPAKTSPKPDPHENSSVVFVSPIFRASTTKQQIRELFAGLKVLRLRTYRNNYAYVYLDSPVAAQKVVKEKNGVEFRGKQLRVALSTRSLAKERARAERAKLLMDAHSFNKKQAHKK
;
A
#
# COMPACT_ATOMS: atom_id res chain seq x y z
N MET A 1 -35.07 -9.57 18.36
CA MET A 1 -34.29 -8.40 17.92
C MET A 1 -32.99 -8.38 18.71
N GLY A 2 -31.96 -9.08 18.24
CA GLY A 2 -30.69 -9.25 18.96
C GLY A 2 -29.80 -8.02 18.80
N SER A 3 -29.34 -7.46 19.91
CA SER A 3 -28.43 -6.32 19.96
C SER A 3 -27.01 -6.74 19.58
N VAL A 4 -26.40 -6.02 18.64
CA VAL A 4 -25.01 -6.23 18.20
C VAL A 4 -24.08 -5.59 19.23
N VAL A 5 -23.39 -6.41 20.03
CA VAL A 5 -22.41 -5.96 21.01
C VAL A 5 -21.04 -5.82 20.32
N THR A 6 -20.49 -4.60 20.28
CA THR A 6 -19.14 -4.34 19.75
C THR A 6 -18.15 -4.14 20.88
N VAL A 7 -17.18 -5.06 21.01
CA VAL A 7 -16.10 -4.96 22.01
C VAL A 7 -14.96 -4.15 21.40
N VAL A 8 -14.68 -2.95 21.92
CA VAL A 8 -13.65 -2.03 21.40
C VAL A 8 -12.56 -1.81 22.46
N PRO A 9 -11.25 -1.88 22.12
CA PRO A 9 -10.16 -1.62 23.05
C PRO A 9 -10.09 -0.14 23.49
N ALA A 10 -9.48 0.10 24.66
CA ALA A 10 -9.50 1.33 25.47
C ALA A 10 -9.11 2.68 24.82
N LYS A 11 -8.78 2.75 23.52
CA LYS A 11 -8.52 4.03 22.84
C LYS A 11 -9.79 4.49 22.12
N THR A 12 -10.55 5.33 22.83
CA THR A 12 -11.87 5.88 22.53
C THR A 12 -11.85 6.90 21.39
N SER A 13 -11.56 6.42 20.19
CA SER A 13 -12.09 7.01 18.96
C SER A 13 -12.35 5.85 18.03
N PRO A 14 -13.51 5.75 17.34
CA PRO A 14 -13.62 4.83 16.23
C PRO A 14 -12.41 5.10 15.33
N LYS A 15 -11.50 4.12 15.23
CA LYS A 15 -10.30 4.32 14.42
C LYS A 15 -10.82 4.72 13.04
N PRO A 16 -10.45 5.90 12.52
CA PRO A 16 -10.89 6.31 11.19
C PRO A 16 -10.61 5.14 10.27
N ASP A 17 -11.64 4.71 9.55
CA ASP A 17 -11.65 3.40 8.94
C ASP A 17 -10.36 3.24 8.13
N PRO A 18 -9.49 2.26 8.43
CA PRO A 18 -8.15 2.19 7.86
C PRO A 18 -8.15 2.14 6.32
N HIS A 19 -9.30 1.85 5.74
CA HIS A 19 -9.55 1.64 4.33
C HIS A 19 -10.14 2.88 3.63
N GLU A 20 -10.88 3.75 4.33
CA GLU A 20 -11.68 4.81 3.70
C GLU A 20 -10.87 5.89 2.98
N ASN A 21 -9.66 6.19 3.49
CA ASN A 21 -8.78 7.23 2.94
C ASN A 21 -7.50 6.67 2.32
N SER A 22 -7.47 5.37 2.04
CA SER A 22 -6.24 4.71 1.60
C SER A 22 -6.12 4.71 0.08
N SER A 23 -5.18 5.51 -0.45
CA SER A 23 -4.79 5.51 -1.86
C SER A 23 -3.97 4.26 -2.28
N VAL A 24 -3.86 3.25 -1.42
CA VAL A 24 -3.08 2.04 -1.68
C VAL A 24 -4.04 0.88 -1.89
N VAL A 25 -3.82 0.16 -3.00
CA VAL A 25 -4.61 -1.00 -3.40
C VAL A 25 -3.79 -2.27 -3.17
N PHE A 26 -4.44 -3.26 -2.57
CA PHE A 26 -3.96 -4.62 -2.46
C PHE A 26 -4.46 -5.45 -3.64
N VAL A 27 -3.57 -6.22 -4.25
CA VAL A 27 -3.90 -7.08 -5.38
C VAL A 27 -3.34 -8.48 -5.13
N SER A 28 -4.19 -9.49 -5.21
CA SER A 28 -3.83 -10.90 -5.06
C SER A 28 -4.73 -11.76 -5.94
N PRO A 29 -4.24 -12.82 -6.63
CA PRO A 29 -2.89 -13.32 -6.61
C PRO A 29 -2.04 -12.76 -7.78
N ILE A 30 -0.89 -12.15 -7.47
CA ILE A 30 0.12 -11.73 -8.45
C ILE A 30 1.40 -12.55 -8.25
N PHE A 31 1.68 -13.45 -9.17
CA PHE A 31 2.88 -14.30 -9.14
C PHE A 31 4.08 -13.54 -9.70
N ARG A 32 5.10 -13.32 -8.87
CA ARG A 32 6.34 -12.63 -9.25
C ARG A 32 7.11 -13.34 -10.36
N ALA A 33 7.05 -14.66 -10.41
CA ALA A 33 7.75 -15.47 -11.42
C ALA A 33 7.13 -15.31 -12.82
N SER A 34 5.82 -15.09 -12.87
CA SER A 34 5.11 -14.97 -14.14
C SER A 34 5.00 -13.50 -14.55
N THR A 35 4.78 -12.56 -13.61
CA THR A 35 4.25 -11.22 -13.93
C THR A 35 5.32 -10.14 -13.85
N THR A 36 5.48 -9.36 -14.92
CA THR A 36 6.37 -8.19 -14.94
C THR A 36 5.69 -6.97 -14.34
N LYS A 37 6.50 -6.02 -13.83
CA LYS A 37 5.98 -4.77 -13.28
C LYS A 37 5.21 -3.94 -14.32
N GLN A 38 5.56 -4.05 -15.60
CA GLN A 38 4.91 -3.36 -16.71
C GLN A 38 3.50 -3.90 -16.94
N GLN A 39 3.33 -5.23 -16.98
CA GLN A 39 2.02 -5.87 -17.12
C GLN A 39 1.05 -5.50 -15.99
N ILE A 40 1.58 -5.37 -14.76
CA ILE A 40 0.74 -4.91 -13.65
C ILE A 40 0.37 -3.43 -13.84
N ARG A 41 1.28 -2.59 -14.35
CA ARG A 41 0.94 -1.19 -14.67
C ARG A 41 -0.10 -1.09 -15.78
N GLU A 42 -0.05 -1.96 -16.78
CA GLU A 42 -1.04 -2.03 -17.87
C GLU A 42 -2.44 -2.39 -17.34
N LEU A 43 -2.55 -3.28 -16.35
CA LEU A 43 -3.83 -3.56 -15.69
C LEU A 43 -4.45 -2.33 -15.02
N PHE A 44 -3.60 -1.41 -14.56
CA PHE A 44 -3.97 -0.13 -13.96
C PHE A 44 -3.82 1.04 -14.96
N ALA A 45 -3.75 0.76 -16.26
CA ALA A 45 -3.69 1.79 -17.29
C ALA A 45 -4.92 2.70 -17.20
N GLY A 46 -4.68 4.01 -17.22
CA GLY A 46 -5.70 5.04 -16.98
C GLY A 46 -5.60 5.70 -15.60
N LEU A 47 -4.84 5.13 -14.67
CA LEU A 47 -4.59 5.72 -13.35
C LEU A 47 -3.10 5.90 -13.07
N LYS A 48 -2.74 7.00 -12.42
CA LYS A 48 -1.35 7.29 -12.06
C LYS A 48 -0.90 6.39 -10.90
N VAL A 49 -0.16 5.34 -11.23
CA VAL A 49 0.52 4.46 -10.28
C VAL A 49 1.86 5.08 -9.89
N LEU A 50 1.99 5.52 -8.64
CA LEU A 50 3.20 6.12 -8.10
C LEU A 50 4.26 5.08 -7.77
N ARG A 51 3.84 3.96 -7.19
CA ARG A 51 4.74 2.91 -6.72
C ARG A 51 4.08 1.56 -6.81
N LEU A 52 4.88 0.55 -7.11
CA LEU A 52 4.43 -0.83 -7.17
C LEU A 52 5.40 -1.71 -6.39
N ARG A 53 4.87 -2.51 -5.46
CA ARG A 53 5.67 -3.42 -4.63
C ARG A 53 5.04 -4.81 -4.63
N THR A 54 5.74 -5.75 -5.25
CA THR A 54 5.36 -7.17 -5.29
C THR A 54 6.01 -7.94 -4.15
N TYR A 55 5.28 -8.85 -3.53
CA TYR A 55 5.73 -9.67 -2.41
C TYR A 55 5.77 -11.16 -2.76
N ARG A 56 6.46 -11.95 -1.94
CA ARG A 56 6.68 -13.39 -2.18
C ARG A 56 5.41 -14.22 -2.01
N ASN A 57 4.46 -13.79 -1.17
CA ASN A 57 3.20 -14.51 -0.96
C ASN A 57 2.17 -14.17 -2.05
N ASN A 58 2.64 -13.95 -3.28
CA ASN A 58 1.82 -13.70 -4.46
C ASN A 58 0.83 -12.54 -4.32
N TYR A 59 1.24 -11.44 -3.68
CA TYR A 59 0.43 -10.23 -3.62
C TYR A 59 1.26 -9.00 -3.97
N ALA A 60 0.59 -7.93 -4.38
CA ALA A 60 1.22 -6.65 -4.62
C ALA A 60 0.46 -5.51 -3.94
N TYR A 61 1.21 -4.50 -3.53
CA TYR A 61 0.67 -3.19 -3.20
C TYR A 61 0.93 -2.23 -4.36
N VAL A 62 -0.14 -1.58 -4.78
CA VAL A 62 -0.15 -0.56 -5.82
C VAL A 62 -0.51 0.76 -5.15
N TYR A 63 0.40 1.72 -5.22
CA TYR A 63 0.22 3.04 -4.65
C TYR A 63 -0.32 3.95 -5.73
N LEU A 64 -1.54 4.43 -5.54
CA LEU A 64 -2.20 5.38 -6.41
C LEU A 64 -2.09 6.79 -5.82
N ASP A 65 -2.29 7.79 -6.66
CA ASP A 65 -2.21 9.20 -6.28
C ASP A 65 -3.47 9.65 -5.49
N SER A 66 -4.64 9.12 -5.86
CA SER A 66 -5.93 9.52 -5.29
C SER A 66 -6.67 8.36 -4.61
N PRO A 67 -7.32 8.58 -3.45
CA PRO A 67 -8.17 7.58 -2.81
C PRO A 67 -9.41 7.26 -3.66
N VAL A 68 -9.92 8.23 -4.42
CA VAL A 68 -11.05 8.02 -5.35
C VAL A 68 -10.67 7.05 -6.46
N ALA A 69 -9.44 7.17 -6.99
CA ALA A 69 -8.90 6.24 -7.97
C ALA A 69 -8.79 4.83 -7.40
N ALA A 70 -8.36 4.68 -6.14
CA ALA A 70 -8.26 3.39 -5.47
C ALA A 70 -9.63 2.70 -5.33
N GLN A 71 -10.67 3.45 -4.94
CA GLN A 71 -12.01 2.91 -4.82
C GLN A 71 -12.60 2.48 -6.18
N LYS A 72 -12.39 3.26 -7.23
CA LYS A 72 -12.81 2.90 -8.61
C LYS A 72 -12.16 1.59 -9.05
N VAL A 73 -10.85 1.47 -8.84
CA VAL A 73 -10.08 0.26 -9.17
C VAL A 73 -10.60 -0.97 -8.43
N VAL A 74 -10.91 -0.84 -7.14
CA VAL A 74 -11.46 -1.94 -6.35
C VAL A 74 -12.82 -2.37 -6.91
N LYS A 75 -13.67 -1.44 -7.34
CA LYS A 75 -14.98 -1.79 -7.93
C LYS A 75 -14.85 -2.43 -9.31
N GLU A 76 -13.96 -1.90 -10.16
CA GLU A 76 -13.86 -2.31 -11.56
C GLU A 76 -12.98 -3.55 -11.79
N LYS A 77 -11.95 -3.74 -10.96
CA LYS A 77 -10.91 -4.77 -11.19
C LYS A 77 -10.99 -5.93 -10.20
N ASN A 78 -11.84 -5.87 -9.20
CA ASN A 78 -12.08 -7.00 -8.30
C ASN A 78 -12.91 -8.07 -9.01
N GLY A 79 -12.37 -9.28 -9.11
CA GLY A 79 -12.98 -10.41 -9.81
C GLY A 79 -12.52 -10.58 -11.26
N VAL A 80 -11.66 -9.70 -11.79
CA VAL A 80 -11.14 -9.85 -13.16
C VAL A 80 -10.19 -11.05 -13.22
N GLU A 81 -10.32 -11.86 -14.26
CA GLU A 81 -9.38 -12.94 -14.52
C GLU A 81 -8.07 -12.38 -15.08
N PHE A 82 -6.98 -12.63 -14.36
CA PHE A 82 -5.65 -12.35 -14.83
C PHE A 82 -4.85 -13.64 -14.84
N ARG A 83 -4.49 -14.10 -16.05
CA ARG A 83 -3.69 -15.31 -16.28
C ARG A 83 -4.31 -16.56 -15.67
N GLY A 84 -5.61 -16.74 -15.92
CA GLY A 84 -6.37 -17.90 -15.45
C GLY A 84 -6.62 -17.92 -13.95
N LYS A 85 -6.48 -16.78 -13.26
CA LYS A 85 -6.78 -16.64 -11.83
C LYS A 85 -7.60 -15.38 -11.59
N GLN A 86 -8.58 -15.48 -10.71
CA GLN A 86 -9.40 -14.34 -10.30
C GLN A 86 -8.59 -13.40 -9.41
N LEU A 87 -8.47 -12.15 -9.82
CA LEU A 87 -7.84 -11.09 -9.02
C LEU A 87 -8.80 -10.61 -7.94
N ARG A 88 -8.38 -10.76 -6.70
CA ARG A 88 -8.91 -10.04 -5.55
C ARG A 88 -8.21 -8.68 -5.44
N VAL A 89 -9.00 -7.63 -5.54
CA VAL A 89 -8.54 -6.24 -5.39
C VAL A 89 -9.25 -5.62 -4.20
N ALA A 90 -8.50 -5.10 -3.23
CA ALA A 90 -9.06 -4.51 -2.02
C ALA A 90 -8.31 -3.24 -1.62
N LEU A 91 -8.98 -2.35 -0.89
CA LEU A 91 -8.31 -1.20 -0.27
C LEU A 91 -7.34 -1.71 0.79
N SER A 92 -6.13 -1.15 0.82
CA SER A 92 -5.13 -1.49 1.84
C SER A 92 -5.27 -0.56 3.04
N THR A 93 -4.78 -0.98 4.20
CA THR A 93 -4.67 -0.13 5.40
C THR A 93 -3.45 0.81 5.36
N ARG A 94 -2.65 0.73 4.28
CA ARG A 94 -1.44 1.51 4.09
C ARG A 94 -1.78 2.90 3.53
N SER A 95 -1.16 3.93 4.09
CA SER A 95 -1.24 5.29 3.57
C SER A 95 0.10 5.74 2.99
N LEU A 96 0.03 6.37 1.81
CA LEU A 96 1.19 6.96 1.14
C LEU A 96 1.85 8.04 2.01
N ALA A 97 1.05 8.87 2.68
CA ALA A 97 1.53 9.93 3.56
C ALA A 97 2.41 9.40 4.70
N LYS A 98 1.97 8.33 5.38
CA LYS A 98 2.76 7.70 6.46
C LYS A 98 4.06 7.09 5.94
N GLU A 99 4.06 6.52 4.74
CA GLU A 99 5.30 6.01 4.14
C GLU A 99 6.26 7.11 3.71
N ARG A 100 5.77 8.23 3.16
CA ARG A 100 6.60 9.40 2.83
C ARG A 100 7.25 9.98 4.08
N ALA A 101 6.47 10.25 5.12
CA ALA A 101 6.98 10.75 6.40
C ALA A 101 8.02 9.80 7.02
N ARG A 102 7.80 8.48 6.92
CA ARG A 102 8.77 7.48 7.37
C ARG A 102 10.06 7.51 6.55
N ALA A 103 9.97 7.69 5.23
CA ALA A 103 11.13 7.76 4.35
C ALA A 103 11.97 9.03 4.63
N GLU A 104 11.33 10.18 4.83
CA GLU A 104 12.01 11.43 5.19
C GLU A 104 12.71 11.32 6.54
N ARG A 105 12.01 10.77 7.55
CA ARG A 105 12.61 10.53 8.87
C ARG A 105 13.81 9.58 8.79
N ALA A 106 13.71 8.53 7.97
CA ALA A 106 14.82 7.60 7.76
C ALA A 106 16.03 8.31 7.12
N LYS A 107 15.80 9.17 6.12
CA LYS A 107 16.87 9.97 5.50
C LYS A 107 17.58 10.86 6.53
N LEU A 108 16.82 11.59 7.35
CA LEU A 108 17.38 12.45 8.40
C LEU A 108 18.27 11.66 9.38
N LEU A 109 17.83 10.46 9.77
CA LEU A 109 18.62 9.59 10.65
C LEU A 109 19.90 9.08 9.99
N MET A 110 19.85 8.76 8.69
CA MET A 110 21.05 8.35 7.93
C MET A 110 22.05 9.50 7.82
N ASP A 111 21.57 10.71 7.55
CA ASP A 111 22.40 11.91 7.46
C ASP A 111 23.08 12.20 8.81
N ALA A 112 22.33 12.15 9.91
CA ALA A 112 22.86 12.31 11.27
C ALA A 112 23.91 11.23 11.62
N HIS A 113 23.65 9.96 11.30
CA HIS A 113 24.60 8.87 11.53
C HIS A 113 25.88 9.06 10.69
N SER A 114 25.74 9.52 9.44
CA SER A 114 26.87 9.79 8.56
C SER A 114 27.75 10.93 9.08
N PHE A 115 27.14 11.97 9.66
CA PHE A 115 27.84 13.10 10.26
C PHE A 115 28.65 12.65 11.49
N ASN A 116 28.04 11.88 12.38
CA ASN A 116 28.74 11.34 13.55
C ASN A 116 29.91 10.44 13.17
N LYS A 117 29.75 9.58 12.15
CA LYS A 117 30.83 8.73 11.65
C LYS A 117 32.00 9.55 11.07
N LYS A 118 31.71 10.62 10.32
CA LYS A 118 32.75 11.52 9.79
C LYS A 118 33.49 12.27 10.88
N GLN A 119 32.81 12.71 11.94
CA GLN A 119 33.46 13.35 13.08
C GLN A 119 34.34 12.39 13.88
N ALA A 120 33.87 11.15 14.09
CA ALA A 120 34.62 10.12 14.79
C ALA A 120 35.93 9.73 14.08
N HIS A 121 35.97 9.77 12.74
CA HIS A 121 37.18 9.46 11.97
C HIS A 121 38.15 10.65 11.85
N LYS A 122 37.72 11.87 12.18
CA LYS A 122 38.55 13.09 12.10
C LYS A 122 39.35 13.36 13.39
N LYS A 123 39.07 12.61 14.47
CA LYS A 123 39.89 12.56 15.69
C LYS A 123 40.89 11.42 15.58
#